data_AF-A0A0S7EJT2-F1
#
_entry.id   AF-A0A0S7EJT2-F1
#
_cell.length_a   1.000
_cell.length_b   1.000
_cell.length_c   1.000
_cell.angle_alpha   90.00
_cell.angle_beta   90.00
_cell.angle_gamma   90.00
#
_symmetry.space_group_name_H-M   'P 1'
#
loop_
_entity.id
_entity.type
_entity.pdbx_description
1 polymer ?
#
loop_
_entity_poly.entity_id
_entity_poly.type
_entity_poly.pdbx_seq_one_letter_code
_entity_poly.pdbx_strand_id
1 'polypeptide(L)'
;VPDLELGWPEKPAEVPKSSVTVHSSHPAEEDLRIREVIRRHLQAAKTVIAVVTDQLTDNVIIFDLHQAASRGVPVYIILNQRSLQQNFTLNRLRHPVSQH
;
A
#
# COMPACT_ATOMS: atom_id res chain seq x y z
N VAL A 1 -14.09 -15.56 -10.71
CA VAL A 1 -13.70 -14.35 -9.95
C VAL A 1 -12.93 -14.86 -8.75
N PRO A 2 -11.68 -14.44 -8.49
CA PRO A 2 -10.90 -15.07 -7.43
C PRO A 2 -11.54 -14.75 -6.08
N ASP A 3 -11.81 -15.78 -5.30
CA ASP A 3 -12.44 -15.68 -3.99
C ASP A 3 -11.56 -14.86 -3.06
N LEU A 4 -12.03 -13.68 -2.69
CA LEU A 4 -11.32 -12.70 -1.86
C LEU A 4 -11.49 -13.00 -0.35
N GLU A 5 -11.59 -14.26 0.04
CA GLU A 5 -11.62 -14.70 1.44
C GLU A 5 -10.19 -14.72 2.05
N LEU A 6 -9.46 -13.61 1.94
CA LEU A 6 -8.09 -13.47 2.44
C LEU A 6 -8.00 -13.06 3.93
N GLY A 7 -9.11 -13.12 4.68
CA GLY A 7 -9.17 -12.67 6.07
C GLY A 7 -9.28 -11.15 6.20
N TRP A 8 -10.08 -10.50 5.35
CA TRP A 8 -10.36 -9.07 5.48
C TRP A 8 -11.01 -8.76 6.83
N PRO A 9 -10.62 -7.68 7.51
CA PRO A 9 -11.27 -7.28 8.75
C PRO A 9 -12.75 -7.01 8.50
N GLU A 10 -13.61 -7.46 9.42
CA GLU A 10 -15.04 -7.21 9.35
C GLU A 10 -15.32 -5.71 9.24
N LYS A 11 -16.30 -5.36 8.41
CA LYS A 11 -16.68 -3.98 8.16
C LYS A 11 -17.18 -3.35 9.47
N PRO A 12 -16.65 -2.20 9.92
CA PRO A 12 -17.15 -1.56 11.13
C PRO A 12 -18.63 -1.22 10.98
N ALA A 13 -19.38 -1.34 12.09
CA ALA A 13 -20.84 -1.19 12.12
C ALA A 13 -21.34 0.19 11.69
N GLU A 14 -20.50 1.23 11.82
CA GLU A 14 -20.79 2.57 11.33
C GLU A 14 -20.07 2.80 10.00
N VAL A 15 -20.83 3.10 8.96
CA VAL A 15 -20.29 3.58 7.68
C VAL A 15 -19.94 5.06 7.87
N PRO A 16 -18.66 5.45 7.89
CA PRO A 16 -18.31 6.86 7.97
C PRO A 16 -18.85 7.60 6.74
N LYS A 17 -19.30 8.85 6.92
CA LYS A 17 -19.68 9.74 5.81
C LYS A 17 -18.53 9.76 4.80
N SER A 18 -18.81 9.46 3.54
CA SER A 18 -17.81 9.50 2.48
C SER A 18 -17.36 10.95 2.23
N SER A 19 -16.10 11.25 2.52
CA SER A 19 -15.43 12.48 2.08
C SER A 19 -14.50 12.17 0.91
N VAL A 20 -14.42 13.09 -0.04
CA VAL A 20 -13.51 12.99 -1.20
C VAL A 20 -12.60 14.20 -1.18
N THR A 21 -11.28 13.96 -1.18
CA THR A 21 -10.25 15.00 -1.25
C THR A 21 -9.36 14.73 -2.46
N VAL A 22 -9.10 15.75 -3.28
CA VAL A 22 -8.28 15.64 -4.48
C VAL A 22 -6.88 16.19 -4.18
N HIS A 23 -5.84 15.43 -4.50
CA HIS A 23 -4.44 15.84 -4.33
C HIS A 23 -3.71 15.84 -5.67
N SER A 24 -2.79 16.80 -5.85
CA SER A 24 -2.02 16.99 -7.08
C SER A 24 -0.52 16.78 -6.86
N SER A 25 0.18 16.26 -7.88
CA SER A 25 1.64 16.02 -7.85
C SER A 25 2.46 17.32 -7.82
N HIS A 26 1.91 18.39 -8.42
CA HIS A 26 2.34 19.77 -8.25
C HIS A 26 1.33 20.46 -7.32
N PRO A 27 1.47 20.29 -5.99
CA PRO A 27 0.57 20.94 -5.07
C PRO A 27 0.74 22.47 -5.11
N ALA A 28 -0.33 23.19 -4.79
CA ALA A 28 -0.21 24.59 -4.39
C ALA A 28 0.62 24.69 -3.10
N GLU A 29 1.10 25.88 -2.72
CA GLU A 29 2.08 26.05 -1.62
C GLU A 29 1.65 25.44 -0.26
N GLU A 30 0.35 25.15 -0.07
CA GLU A 30 -0.20 24.57 1.16
C GLU A 30 -0.55 23.07 1.06
N ASP A 31 -0.50 22.45 -0.13
CA ASP A 31 -0.91 21.07 -0.32
C ASP A 31 0.26 20.07 -0.21
N LEU A 32 -0.02 18.90 0.36
CA LEU A 32 0.96 17.81 0.40
C LEU A 32 1.06 17.14 -0.96
N ARG A 33 2.30 16.87 -1.40
CA ARG A 33 2.54 16.03 -2.58
C ARG A 33 1.89 14.67 -2.39
N ILE A 34 1.30 14.13 -3.45
CA ILE A 34 0.63 12.80 -3.45
C ILE A 34 1.49 11.72 -2.79
N ARG A 35 2.81 11.73 -3.05
CA ARG A 35 3.75 10.79 -2.40
C ARG A 35 3.66 10.85 -0.88
N GLU A 36 3.71 12.03 -0.29
CA GLU A 36 3.66 12.23 1.16
C GLU A 36 2.30 11.84 1.74
N VAL A 37 1.22 12.14 1.02
CA VAL A 37 -0.13 11.68 1.40
C VAL A 37 -0.18 10.16 1.49
N ILE A 38 0.34 9.44 0.49
CA ILE A 38 0.39 7.97 0.50
C ILE A 38 1.21 7.48 1.70
N ARG A 39 2.39 8.04 1.94
CA ARG A 39 3.26 7.66 3.08
C ARG A 39 2.52 7.74 4.41
N ARG A 40 1.83 8.85 4.66
CA ARG A 40 1.05 9.05 5.89
C ARG A 40 -0.03 7.99 6.07
N HIS A 41 -0.73 7.62 4.99
CA HIS A 41 -1.73 6.56 5.05
C HIS A 41 -1.11 5.20 5.37
N LEU A 42 0.03 4.85 4.74
CA LEU A 42 0.74 3.59 5.01
C LEU A 42 1.28 3.52 6.45
N GLN A 43 1.78 4.64 6.97
CA GLN A 43 2.30 4.72 8.34
C GLN A 43 1.19 4.67 9.39
N ALA A 44 0.03 5.27 9.11
CA ALA A 44 -1.12 5.27 10.02
C ALA A 44 -1.94 3.97 10.00
N ALA A 45 -1.75 3.10 9.00
CA ALA A 45 -2.49 1.84 8.87
C ALA A 45 -2.22 0.88 10.04
N LYS A 46 -3.31 0.31 10.58
CA LYS A 46 -3.30 -0.60 11.74
C LYS A 46 -3.97 -1.96 11.48
N THR A 47 -4.73 -2.10 10.41
CA THR A 47 -5.59 -3.29 10.18
C THR A 47 -5.16 -4.06 8.94
N VAL A 48 -5.26 -3.48 7.75
CA VAL A 48 -4.87 -4.10 6.48
C VAL A 48 -4.49 -3.01 5.48
N ILE A 49 -3.56 -3.32 4.58
CA ILE A 49 -3.22 -2.49 3.43
C ILE A 49 -3.45 -3.32 2.17
N ALA A 50 -4.24 -2.80 1.24
CA ALA A 50 -4.42 -3.37 -0.08
C ALA A 50 -4.04 -2.34 -1.15
N VAL A 51 -3.09 -2.70 -2.01
CA VAL A 51 -2.57 -1.84 -3.07
C VAL A 51 -2.81 -2.52 -4.41
N VAL A 52 -3.40 -1.79 -5.36
CA VAL A 52 -3.44 -2.17 -6.77
C VAL A 52 -2.57 -1.19 -7.52
N THR A 53 -1.53 -1.67 -8.21
CA THR A 53 -0.63 -0.79 -8.95
C THR A 53 -0.06 -1.48 -10.19
N ASP A 54 0.23 -0.69 -11.22
CA ASP A 54 0.98 -1.17 -12.38
C ASP A 54 2.45 -1.36 -12.03
N GLN A 55 3.06 -0.40 -11.34
CA GLN A 55 4.48 -0.41 -10.99
C GLN A 55 4.68 -0.01 -9.54
N LEU A 56 5.58 -0.71 -8.86
CA LEU A 56 5.96 -0.40 -7.49
C LEU A 56 7.48 -0.22 -7.44
N THR A 57 7.97 0.95 -7.84
CA THR A 57 9.42 1.19 -7.99
C THR A 57 9.99 2.13 -6.92
N ASP A 58 9.14 2.91 -6.25
CA ASP A 58 9.55 3.88 -5.25
C ASP A 58 10.05 3.19 -3.96
N ASN A 59 11.35 3.31 -3.71
CA ASN A 59 12.02 2.71 -2.55
C ASN A 59 11.42 3.16 -1.22
N VAL A 60 10.95 4.41 -1.14
CA VAL A 60 10.41 4.99 0.08
C VAL A 60 9.03 4.38 0.37
N ILE A 61 8.19 4.24 -0.64
CA ILE A 61 6.89 3.58 -0.52
C ILE A 61 7.04 2.10 -0.17
N ILE A 62 7.98 1.40 -0.83
CA ILE A 62 8.31 0.00 -0.51
C ILE A 62 8.76 -0.11 0.95
N PHE A 63 9.60 0.81 1.43
CA PHE A 63 10.04 0.82 2.82
C PHE A 63 8.88 1.01 3.79
N ASP A 64 7.96 1.97 3.55
CA ASP A 64 6.80 2.17 4.43
C ASP A 64 5.87 0.94 4.45
N LEU A 65 5.70 0.24 3.31
CA LEU A 65 4.96 -1.03 3.23
C LEU A 65 5.63 -2.13 4.07
N HIS A 66 6.97 -2.26 3.98
CA HIS A 66 7.73 -3.18 4.83
C HIS A 66 7.58 -2.84 6.31
N GLN A 67 7.67 -1.55 6.67
CA GLN A 67 7.48 -1.11 8.05
C GLN A 67 6.07 -1.43 8.56
N ALA A 68 5.04 -1.35 7.70
CA ALA A 68 3.69 -1.76 8.07
C ALA A 68 3.60 -3.27 8.32
N ALA A 69 4.17 -4.08 7.41
CA ALA A 69 4.23 -5.53 7.57
C ALA A 69 4.98 -5.96 8.84
N SER A 70 6.11 -5.31 9.16
CA SER A 70 6.87 -5.54 10.40
C SER A 70 6.08 -5.24 11.68
N ARG A 71 5.06 -4.37 11.61
CA ARG A 71 4.11 -4.11 12.72
C ARG A 71 2.99 -5.16 12.80
N GLY A 72 2.97 -6.16 11.92
CA GLY A 72 1.93 -7.19 11.85
C GLY A 72 0.72 -6.80 11.00
N VAL A 73 0.77 -5.68 10.26
CA VAL A 73 -0.31 -5.28 9.35
C VAL A 73 -0.20 -6.09 8.05
N PRO A 74 -1.20 -6.90 7.66
CA PRO A 74 -1.19 -7.60 6.39
C PRO A 74 -1.17 -6.63 5.20
N VAL A 75 -0.29 -6.91 4.23
CA VAL A 75 -0.11 -6.10 3.03
C VAL A 75 -0.37 -6.96 1.78
N TYR A 76 -1.43 -6.63 1.05
CA TYR A 76 -1.79 -7.30 -0.21
C TYR A 76 -1.48 -6.37 -1.38
N ILE A 77 -0.73 -6.87 -2.36
CA ILE A 77 -0.34 -6.10 -3.54
C ILE A 77 -0.78 -6.84 -4.79
N ILE A 78 -1.67 -6.22 -5.56
CA ILE A 78 -2.07 -6.67 -6.89
C ILE A 78 -1.23 -5.89 -7.89
N LEU A 79 -0.28 -6.58 -8.53
CA LEU A 79 0.59 -6.02 -9.55
C LEU A 79 0.14 -6.44 -10.95
N ASN A 80 0.19 -5.51 -11.90
CA ASN A 80 -0.01 -5.83 -13.30
C ASN A 80 1.13 -6.72 -13.81
N GLN A 81 0.77 -7.88 -14.37
CA GLN A 81 1.73 -8.92 -14.79
C GLN A 81 2.72 -8.43 -15.86
N ARG A 82 2.33 -7.48 -16.73
CA ARG A 82 3.24 -6.93 -17.75
C ARG A 82 4.42 -6.19 -17.14
N SER A 83 4.22 -5.54 -16.00
CA SER A 83 5.27 -4.80 -15.30
C SER A 83 6.28 -5.71 -14.60
N LEU A 84 5.86 -6.90 -14.19
CA LEU A 84 6.75 -7.91 -13.61
C LEU A 84 7.81 -8.41 -14.61
N GLN A 85 7.47 -8.42 -15.91
CA GLN A 85 8.38 -8.87 -16.96
C GLN A 85 9.44 -7.81 -17.33
N GLN A 86 9.20 -6.53 -17.01
CA GLN A 86 10.04 -5.45 -17.52
C GLN A 86 11.08 -4.94 -16.52
N ASN A 87 10.81 -4.87 -15.21
CA ASN A 87 11.77 -4.24 -14.28
C ASN A 87 11.58 -4.56 -12.78
N PHE A 88 10.67 -5.46 -12.39
CA PHE A 88 10.37 -5.67 -10.97
C PHE A 88 10.98 -6.97 -10.42
N THR A 89 12.04 -6.87 -9.61
CA THR A 89 12.59 -8.02 -8.88
C THR A 89 11.81 -8.24 -7.58
N LEU A 90 11.04 -9.33 -7.51
CA LEU A 90 10.28 -9.73 -6.31
C LEU A 90 11.12 -9.80 -5.02
N ASN A 91 12.44 -9.96 -5.14
CA ASN A 91 13.38 -9.94 -4.01
C ASN A 91 13.26 -8.69 -3.14
N ARG A 92 12.80 -7.57 -3.69
CA ARG A 92 12.61 -6.32 -2.95
C ARG A 92 11.43 -6.36 -1.96
N LEU A 93 10.53 -7.33 -2.10
CA LEU A 93 9.37 -7.54 -1.22
C LEU A 93 9.58 -8.68 -0.21
N ARG A 94 10.75 -9.34 -0.21
CA ARG A 94 11.01 -10.44 0.71
C ARG A 94 11.15 -9.92 2.13
N HIS A 95 10.42 -10.55 3.05
CA HIS A 95 10.51 -10.28 4.48
C HIS A 95 11.86 -10.80 5.02
N PRO A 96 12.58 -10.04 5.87
CA PRO A 96 13.91 -10.43 6.37
C PRO A 96 13.91 -11.66 7.28
N VAL A 97 12.76 -12.05 7.84
CA VAL A 97 12.65 -13.12 8.86
C VAL A 97 12.53 -14.54 8.26
N SER A 98 12.54 -14.71 6.93
CA SER A 98 12.46 -16.05 6.30
C SER A 98 13.80 -16.83 6.25
N GLN A 99 14.70 -16.62 7.20
CA GLN A 99 16.00 -17.32 7.31
C GLN A 99 16.22 -18.02 8.66
N HIS A 100 15.20 -18.68 9.20
CA HIS A 100 15.39 -19.69 10.26
C HIS A 100 14.62 -20.95 9.88
#